data_AF-A0A3S0N4T9-F1
#
_entry.id   AF-A0A3S0N4T9-F1
#
_cell.length_a   1.000
_cell.length_b   1.000
_cell.length_c   1.000
_cell.angle_alpha   90.00
_cell.angle_beta   90.00
_cell.angle_gamma   90.00
#
_symmetry.space_group_name_H-M   'P 1'
#
loop_
_entity.id
_entity.type
_entity.pdbx_description
1 polymer ?
#
loop_
_entity_poly.entity_id
_entity_poly.type
_entity_poly.pdbx_seq_one_letter_code
_entity_poly.pdbx_strand_id
1 'polypeptide(L)'
;MDLKFHINGHSRSYMSVGLFDTIASPADEQLMIQLLNAVKTGLQKKGSLISVEELMKIQTEDLALKYILDKKPFPTAELIRVMDALIQMLEKTWDHKDYQMELDWTYFE
;
A
#
# COMPACT_ATOMS: atom_id res chain seq x y z
N MET A 1 -1.75 11.07 -21.71
CA MET A 1 -0.77 10.18 -22.37
C MET A 1 -1.21 8.75 -22.05
N ASP A 2 -1.53 8.00 -23.10
CA ASP A 2 -1.99 6.60 -23.22
C ASP A 2 -2.58 5.83 -22.01
N LEU A 3 -3.93 5.90 -21.91
CA LEU A 3 -4.82 4.87 -21.33
C LEU A 3 -5.02 3.69 -22.31
N LYS A 4 -3.96 3.20 -22.97
CA LYS A 4 -4.01 2.12 -23.97
C LYS A 4 -3.60 0.75 -23.42
N PHE A 5 -3.98 0.39 -22.19
CA PHE A 5 -3.58 -0.87 -21.56
C PHE A 5 -4.70 -1.92 -21.38
N HIS A 6 -5.82 -1.81 -22.10
CA HIS A 6 -6.96 -2.73 -21.95
C HIS A 6 -7.19 -3.64 -23.17
N ILE A 7 -6.17 -4.39 -23.59
CA ILE A 7 -6.36 -5.52 -24.52
C ILE A 7 -5.79 -6.77 -23.83
N ASN A 8 -6.65 -7.78 -23.63
CA ASN A 8 -6.36 -9.12 -23.09
C ASN A 8 -6.04 -9.25 -21.58
N GLY A 9 -6.75 -8.53 -20.71
CA GLY A 9 -6.93 -8.98 -19.32
C GLY A 9 -5.69 -9.00 -18.41
N HIS A 10 -4.57 -8.41 -18.82
CA HIS A 10 -3.40 -8.19 -17.97
C HIS A 10 -3.28 -6.71 -17.62
N SER A 11 -4.12 -6.22 -16.70
CA SER A 11 -3.82 -4.97 -16.00
C SER A 11 -2.81 -5.30 -14.89
N ARG A 12 -1.61 -4.71 -14.94
CA ARG A 12 -0.76 -4.61 -13.75
C ARG A 12 -1.63 -3.95 -12.68
N SER A 13 -1.91 -4.67 -11.60
CA SER A 13 -2.82 -4.23 -10.54
C SER A 13 -2.15 -3.10 -9.76
N TYR A 14 -2.37 -1.86 -10.19
CA TYR A 14 -1.93 -0.70 -9.44
C TYR A 14 -3.02 -0.35 -8.43
N MET A 15 -2.70 -0.43 -7.14
CA MET A 15 -3.48 0.26 -6.13
C MET A 15 -3.05 1.73 -6.14
N SER A 16 -3.85 2.58 -6.75
CA SER A 16 -3.68 4.03 -6.65
C SER A 16 -4.43 4.51 -5.41
N VAL A 17 -3.72 4.63 -4.29
CA VAL A 17 -4.30 5.35 -3.16
C VAL A 17 -4.32 6.82 -3.55
N GLY A 18 -5.50 7.38 -3.80
CA GLY A 18 -5.73 8.83 -3.97
C GLY A 18 -5.48 9.63 -2.68
N LEU A 19 -4.48 9.20 -1.90
CA LEU A 19 -4.09 9.74 -0.61
C LEU A 19 -3.82 11.24 -0.75
N PHE A 20 -3.15 11.62 -1.83
CA PHE A 20 -2.76 12.99 -2.12
C PHE A 20 -3.90 13.83 -2.71
N ASP A 21 -4.97 13.21 -3.22
CA ASP A 21 -6.12 13.95 -3.75
C ASP A 21 -6.99 14.56 -2.63
N THR A 22 -6.82 14.08 -1.40
CA THR A 22 -7.59 14.52 -0.22
C THR A 22 -6.77 15.37 0.77
N ILE A 23 -5.46 15.51 0.55
CA ILE A 23 -4.56 16.33 1.37
C ILE A 23 -4.54 17.74 0.80
N ALA A 24 -5.27 18.66 1.43
CA ALA A 24 -5.40 20.03 0.98
C ALA A 24 -4.56 21.02 1.81
N SER A 25 -4.04 20.59 2.96
CA SER A 25 -3.34 21.45 3.90
C SER A 25 -2.20 20.74 4.64
N PRO A 26 -1.24 21.49 5.22
CA PRO A 26 -0.23 20.93 6.11
C PRO A 26 -0.81 20.20 7.33
N ALA A 27 -2.01 20.59 7.78
CA ALA A 27 -2.70 19.88 8.86
C ALA A 27 -3.17 18.49 8.42
N ASP A 28 -3.65 18.36 7.18
CA ASP A 28 -4.03 17.07 6.58
C ASP A 28 -2.81 16.18 6.34
N GLU A 29 -1.68 16.76 5.90
CA GLU A 29 -0.39 16.05 5.80
C GLU A 29 0.00 15.45 7.15
N GLN A 30 -0.05 16.26 8.22
CA GLN A 30 0.32 15.81 9.56
C GLN A 30 -0.64 14.73 10.11
N LEU A 31 -1.94 14.87 9.86
CA LEU A 31 -2.94 13.87 10.22
C LEU A 31 -2.69 12.55 9.48
N MET A 32 -2.37 12.63 8.19
CA MET A 32 -2.06 11.45 7.39
C MET A 32 -0.79 10.75 7.88
N ILE A 33 0.27 11.50 8.20
CA ILE A 33 1.49 10.94 8.82
C ILE A 33 1.16 10.23 10.14
N GLN A 34 0.29 10.79 10.98
CA GLN A 34 -0.13 10.14 12.23
C GLN A 34 -0.88 8.84 11.97
N LEU A 35 -1.80 8.82 11.00
CA LEU A 35 -2.55 7.64 10.62
C LEU A 35 -1.63 6.53 10.08
N LEU A 36 -0.71 6.87 9.17
CA LEU A 36 0.28 5.93 8.64
C LEU A 36 1.19 5.37 9.74
N ASN A 37 1.63 6.19 10.68
CA ASN A 37 2.41 5.74 11.84
C ASN A 37 1.60 4.79 12.76
N ALA A 38 0.30 5.06 12.95
CA ALA A 38 -0.57 4.17 13.71
C ALA A 38 -0.74 2.81 13.02
N VAL A 39 -0.93 2.81 11.69
CA VAL A 39 -1.00 1.58 10.88
C VAL A 39 0.32 0.82 10.95
N LYS A 40 1.45 1.49 10.72
CA LYS A 40 2.81 0.92 10.85
C LYS A 40 3.02 0.28 12.22
N THR A 41 2.66 0.98 13.29
CA THR A 41 2.75 0.45 14.66
C THR A 41 1.87 -0.79 14.85
N GLY A 42 0.68 -0.80 14.23
CA GLY A 42 -0.21 -1.96 14.19
C GLY A 42 0.44 -3.16 13.48
N LEU A 43 1.06 -2.92 12.32
CA LEU A 43 1.79 -3.93 11.54
C LEU A 43 2.99 -4.48 12.31
N GLN A 44 3.77 -3.64 12.98
CA GLN A 44 4.93 -4.07 13.80
C GLN A 44 4.56 -5.02 14.94
N LYS A 45 3.30 -4.97 15.41
CA LYS A 45 2.78 -5.89 16.42
C LYS A 45 2.26 -7.21 15.84
N LYS A 46 2.23 -7.34 14.51
CA LYS A 46 1.89 -8.59 13.82
C LYS A 46 3.11 -9.48 13.69
N GLY A 47 2.87 -10.76 13.41
CA GLY A 47 3.93 -11.70 13.06
C GLY A 47 4.56 -11.37 11.70
N SER A 48 5.37 -12.28 11.16
CA SER A 48 6.03 -12.10 9.86
C SER A 48 5.07 -11.95 8.68
N LEU A 49 3.84 -12.45 8.83
CA LEU A 49 2.82 -12.48 7.79
C LEU A 49 1.48 -11.97 8.33
N ILE A 50 0.72 -11.33 7.45
CA ILE A 50 -0.68 -10.95 7.68
C ILE A 50 -1.56 -11.76 6.72
N SER A 51 -2.56 -12.43 7.27
CA SER A 51 -3.49 -13.19 6.44
C SER A 51 -4.45 -12.26 5.71
N VAL A 52 -4.92 -12.73 4.56
CA VAL A 52 -5.95 -12.06 3.76
C VAL A 52 -7.23 -11.89 4.56
N GLU A 53 -7.61 -12.89 5.35
CA GLU A 53 -8.78 -12.84 6.24
C GLU A 53 -8.67 -11.71 7.27
N GLU A 54 -7.47 -11.44 7.77
CA GLU A 54 -7.23 -10.36 8.71
C GLU A 54 -7.36 -8.98 8.05
N LEU A 55 -6.89 -8.84 6.80
CA LEU A 55 -7.07 -7.61 6.00
C LEU A 55 -8.53 -7.40 5.59
N MET A 56 -9.24 -8.47 5.24
CA MET A 56 -10.63 -8.46 4.79
C MET A 56 -11.65 -8.18 5.91
N LYS A 57 -11.21 -8.12 7.17
CA LYS A 57 -12.05 -7.58 8.26
C LYS A 57 -12.40 -6.10 8.02
N ILE A 58 -11.61 -5.41 7.20
CA ILE A 58 -11.92 -4.07 6.71
C ILE A 58 -12.76 -4.24 5.45
N GLN A 59 -14.06 -3.91 5.54
CA GLN A 59 -14.93 -3.93 4.36
C GLN A 59 -14.41 -2.95 3.31
N THR A 60 -14.30 -3.43 2.08
CA THR A 60 -13.84 -2.67 0.91
C THR A 60 -14.58 -3.17 -0.32
N GLU A 61 -14.99 -2.23 -1.17
CA GLU A 61 -15.73 -2.51 -2.41
C GLU A 61 -14.80 -2.72 -3.61
N ASP A 62 -13.48 -2.68 -3.40
CA ASP A 62 -12.49 -2.72 -4.47
C ASP A 62 -12.25 -4.14 -4.99
N LEU A 63 -12.74 -4.41 -6.21
CA LEU A 63 -12.55 -5.68 -6.93
C LEU A 63 -11.08 -5.94 -7.29
N ALA A 64 -10.26 -4.90 -7.46
CA ALA A 64 -8.82 -5.05 -7.73
C ALA A 64 -8.07 -5.50 -6.47
N LEU A 65 -8.50 -5.04 -5.30
CA LEU A 65 -7.96 -5.52 -4.03
C LEU A 65 -8.18 -7.04 -3.89
N LYS A 66 -9.35 -7.54 -4.29
CA LYS A 66 -9.65 -8.98 -4.28
C LYS A 66 -8.65 -9.81 -5.09
N TYR A 67 -8.18 -9.30 -6.23
CA TYR A 67 -7.17 -9.97 -7.06
C TYR A 67 -5.77 -10.01 -6.41
N ILE A 68 -5.41 -8.96 -5.66
CA ILE A 68 -4.14 -8.90 -4.91
C ILE A 68 -4.21 -9.81 -3.68
N LEU A 69 -5.36 -9.83 -3.01
CA LEU A 69 -5.64 -10.64 -1.83
C LEU A 69 -5.68 -12.15 -2.13
N ASP A 70 -6.00 -12.58 -3.34
CA ASP A 70 -6.01 -14.02 -3.69
C ASP A 70 -4.61 -14.66 -3.75
N LYS A 71 -3.51 -13.87 -3.63
CA LYS A 71 -2.17 -14.36 -4.00
C LYS A 71 -1.37 -15.04 -2.90
N LYS A 72 -1.58 -14.76 -1.60
CA LYS A 72 -0.92 -15.36 -0.41
C LYS A 72 -1.09 -14.44 0.81
N PRO A 73 -0.72 -14.85 2.03
CA PRO A 73 -0.47 -13.93 3.14
C PRO A 73 0.51 -12.82 2.70
N PHE A 74 0.38 -11.63 3.26
CA PHE A 74 1.26 -10.50 2.94
C PHE A 74 2.48 -10.51 3.89
N PRO A 75 3.71 -10.33 3.38
CA PRO A 75 4.85 -10.07 4.24
C PRO A 75 4.63 -8.77 5.02
N THR A 76 4.62 -8.86 6.35
CA THR A 76 4.45 -7.69 7.22
C THR A 76 5.55 -6.65 6.97
N ALA A 77 6.77 -7.11 6.68
CA ALA A 77 7.91 -6.26 6.37
C ALA A 77 7.67 -5.39 5.12
N GLU A 78 7.09 -5.97 4.07
CA GLU A 78 6.77 -5.23 2.84
C GLU A 78 5.67 -4.20 3.05
N LEU A 79 4.65 -4.52 3.85
CA LEU A 79 3.62 -3.55 4.22
C LEU A 79 4.20 -2.39 5.04
N ILE A 80 5.11 -2.68 5.98
CA ILE A 80 5.82 -1.64 6.73
C ILE A 80 6.66 -0.78 5.79
N ARG A 81 7.37 -1.37 4.82
CA ARG A 81 8.16 -0.65 3.81
C ARG A 81 7.30 0.33 3.02
N VAL A 82 6.09 -0.08 2.61
CA VAL A 82 5.13 0.82 1.94
C VAL A 82 4.68 1.96 2.86
N MET A 83 4.37 1.68 4.13
CA MET A 83 4.00 2.74 5.08
C MET A 83 5.13 3.76 5.27
N ASP A 84 6.38 3.28 5.38
CA ASP A 84 7.56 4.15 5.52
C ASP A 84 7.78 5.02 4.28
N ALA A 85 7.58 4.46 3.09
CA ALA A 85 7.66 5.22 1.85
C ALA A 85 6.62 6.34 1.80
N LEU A 86 5.37 6.05 2.14
CA LEU A 86 4.30 7.04 2.15
C LEU A 86 4.57 8.17 3.18
N ILE A 87 5.07 7.83 4.36
CA ILE A 87 5.47 8.82 5.37
C ILE A 87 6.59 9.72 4.83
N GLN A 88 7.65 9.14 4.26
CA GLN A 88 8.77 9.92 3.70
C GLN A 88 8.34 10.81 2.54
N MET A 89 7.38 10.38 1.72
CA MET A 89 6.82 11.20 0.65
C MET A 89 6.08 12.43 1.22
N LEU A 90 5.32 12.26 2.30
CA LEU A 90 4.63 13.36 2.98
C LEU A 90 5.62 14.30 3.69
N GLU A 91 6.66 13.75 4.30
CA GLU A 91 7.73 14.52 4.96
C GLU A 91 8.71 15.17 3.98
N LYS A 92 8.59 14.89 2.67
CA LYS A 92 9.48 15.37 1.60
C LYS A 92 10.92 14.90 1.78
N THR A 93 11.10 13.73 2.39
CA THR A 93 12.39 13.08 2.64
C THR A 93 12.63 11.86 1.74
N TRP A 94 11.61 11.44 0.97
CA TRP A 94 11.72 10.31 0.03
C TRP A 94 12.65 10.63 -1.14
N ASP A 95 13.74 9.86 -1.29
CA ASP A 95 14.76 10.05 -2.33
C ASP A 95 14.80 8.92 -3.37
N HIS A 96 14.01 7.85 -3.18
CA HIS A 96 13.98 6.73 -4.11
C HIS A 96 13.23 7.07 -5.42
N LYS A 97 13.78 6.59 -6.53
CA LYS A 97 13.24 6.79 -7.89
C LYS A 97 12.31 5.68 -8.35
N ASP A 98 12.22 4.59 -7.60
CA ASP A 98 11.31 3.49 -7.90
C ASP A 98 9.96 3.72 -7.22
N TYR A 99 9.02 4.27 -8.00
CA TYR A 99 7.67 4.55 -7.54
C TYR A 99 6.72 3.34 -7.66
N GLN A 100 7.15 2.24 -8.29
CA GLN A 100 6.26 1.11 -8.52
C GLN A 100 6.01 0.32 -7.24
N MET A 101 6.89 0.45 -6.24
CA MET A 101 6.78 -0.15 -4.90
C MET A 101 6.26 -1.59 -4.96
N GLU A 102 6.76 -2.37 -5.93
CA GLU A 102 6.34 -3.76 -6.08
C GLU A 102 6.64 -4.50 -4.78
N LEU A 103 5.66 -5.25 -4.27
CA LEU A 103 5.86 -6.05 -3.06
C LEU A 103 6.78 -7.22 -3.40
N ASP A 104 7.80 -7.43 -2.58
CA ASP A 104 8.63 -8.61 -2.69
C ASP A 104 7.88 -9.85 -2.19
N TRP A 105 7.56 -10.76 -3.11
CA TRP A 105 6.87 -12.03 -2.81
C TRP A 105 7.83 -13.21 -2.64
N THR A 106 9.15 -12.99 -2.67
CA THR A 106 10.15 -14.06 -2.50
C THR A 106 10.34 -14.47 -1.04
N TYR A 107 9.71 -13.76 -0.09
CA TYR A 107 9.61 -14.18 1.33
C TYR A 107 8.97 -15.56 1.55
N PHE A 108 8.43 -16.16 0.49
CA PHE A 108 7.79 -17.48 0.48
C PHE A 108 8.58 -18.56 -0.28
N GLU A 109 9.77 -18.23 -0.81
CA GLU A 109 10.68 -19.17 -1.47
C GLU A 109 11.73 -19.76 -0.51
#